data_AF-A0AAC9HQX0-F1
#
_entry.id   AF-A0AAC9HQX0-F1
#
_cell.length_a   1.000
_cell.length_b   1.000
_cell.length_c   1.000
_cell.angle_alpha   90.00
_cell.angle_beta   90.00
_cell.angle_gamma   90.00
#
_symmetry.space_group_name_H-M   'P 1'
#
loop_
_entity.id
_entity.type
_entity.pdbx_description
1 polymer ?
#
loop_
_entity_poly.entity_id
_entity_poly.type
_entity_poly.pdbx_seq_one_letter_code
_entity_poly.pdbx_strand_id
1 'polypeptide(L)'
;MDQYWDSPDGLSVKWMRRFLRSRRVEIDGEPDQKGKRGVQYRSTKAQRSIMTQLDSSKHGELLGPVALELDFHCTSREPPSIQRLAKHTLDLIGPAMEPYPNRDGIVYRDDRQVKLLYVSLKKSTSAGFPPKGSTQIFARPLRDVVADLELVRILESRTQIWEEENDPMRSPKLPAHTLEPLLDLNYAASPEERNRWKERNHWHAQFSLAEFQSAFLQGAEARVASMLTFNPRIIAGSARRSIEPIMAPQLKEILMAMTRCHTPLNNDSDSFLLSSMITDPLPRLPKSSGEGSLFHESVRKELIELFHRKRSLSPLMVPLKVIFLVMPPSQGKDLDNLALTILPIIQRVIKEQEVNLRHPALQSNPIYADRGISAYEVIELKRQKSDHPDGYLQLALGSGLSLQSSWSRVTDALESYMLQADKIHRSFLKGGEHH
;
A
#
# COMPACT_ATOMS: atom_id res chain seq x y z
N MET A 1 5.60 -33.62 18.95
CA MET A 1 4.50 -32.75 18.47
C MET A 1 5.02 -31.42 17.91
N ASP A 2 6.03 -30.79 18.51
CA ASP A 2 6.57 -29.51 18.01
C ASP A 2 7.14 -29.59 16.58
N GLN A 3 7.75 -30.72 16.21
CA GLN A 3 8.26 -30.96 14.85
C GLN A 3 7.18 -30.86 13.75
N TYR A 4 5.93 -31.26 14.03
CA TYR A 4 4.85 -31.15 13.05
C TYR A 4 4.50 -29.69 12.78
N TRP A 5 4.40 -28.88 13.83
CA TRP A 5 4.00 -27.48 13.71
C TRP A 5 5.01 -26.61 12.97
N ASP A 6 6.26 -27.07 12.86
CA ASP A 6 7.33 -26.41 12.12
C ASP A 6 7.59 -27.04 10.74
N SER A 7 6.89 -28.13 10.41
CA SER A 7 6.86 -28.73 9.07
C SER A 7 6.04 -27.88 8.09
N PRO A 8 6.23 -28.04 6.76
CA PRO A 8 5.42 -27.34 5.76
C PRO A 8 3.90 -27.49 5.96
N ASP A 9 3.43 -28.68 6.31
CA ASP A 9 2.01 -28.95 6.56
C ASP A 9 1.50 -28.20 7.80
N GLY A 10 2.29 -28.23 8.89
CA GLY A 10 1.98 -27.48 10.10
C GLY A 10 1.92 -25.98 9.86
N LEU A 11 2.83 -25.45 9.03
CA LEU A 11 2.86 -24.04 8.62
C LEU A 11 1.65 -23.69 7.74
N SER A 12 1.28 -24.56 6.79
CA SER A 12 0.08 -24.40 5.95
C SER A 12 -1.21 -24.39 6.79
N VAL A 13 -1.35 -25.31 7.76
CA VAL A 13 -2.49 -25.33 8.69
C VAL A 13 -2.53 -24.06 9.55
N LYS A 14 -1.38 -23.59 10.05
CA LYS A 14 -1.29 -22.33 10.81
C LYS A 14 -1.71 -21.14 9.95
N TRP A 15 -1.26 -21.06 8.69
CA TRP A 15 -1.64 -20.03 7.73
C TRP A 15 -3.12 -20.08 7.40
N MET A 16 -3.67 -21.24 7.05
CA MET A 16 -5.09 -21.43 6.74
C MET A 16 -5.98 -20.98 7.91
N ARG A 17 -5.61 -21.32 9.14
CA ARG A 17 -6.32 -20.85 10.34
C ARG A 17 -6.31 -19.33 10.48
N ARG A 18 -5.24 -18.63 10.07
CA ARG A 18 -5.16 -17.16 10.03
C ARG A 18 -6.02 -16.60 8.91
N PHE A 19 -5.94 -17.18 7.71
CA PHE A 19 -6.73 -16.79 6.55
C PHE A 19 -8.24 -16.84 6.85
N LEU A 20 -8.72 -17.94 7.44
CA LEU A 20 -10.13 -18.14 7.85
C LEU A 20 -10.62 -17.18 8.94
N ARG A 21 -9.73 -16.39 9.57
CA ARG A 21 -10.13 -15.32 10.50
C ARG A 21 -10.24 -13.96 9.81
N SER A 22 -10.02 -13.87 8.51
CA SER A 22 -10.16 -12.61 7.79
C SER A 22 -11.63 -12.32 7.48
N ARG A 23 -12.04 -11.06 7.53
CA ARG A 23 -13.38 -10.63 7.17
C ARG A 23 -13.32 -10.09 5.76
N ARG A 24 -14.17 -10.63 4.88
CA ARG A 24 -14.37 -10.16 3.50
C ARG A 24 -15.83 -9.73 3.39
N VAL A 25 -16.04 -8.48 3.02
CA VAL A 25 -17.36 -7.89 2.90
C VAL A 25 -17.40 -7.08 1.60
N GLU A 26 -18.53 -7.14 0.92
CA GLU A 26 -18.79 -6.32 -0.27
C GLU A 26 -20.02 -5.43 -0.06
N ILE A 27 -19.91 -4.17 -0.47
CA ILE A 27 -21.04 -3.25 -0.51
C ILE A 27 -21.34 -2.99 -1.99
N ASP A 28 -22.49 -3.48 -2.43
CA ASP A 28 -23.00 -3.21 -3.77
C ASP A 28 -23.42 -1.74 -3.94
N GLY A 29 -23.07 -1.18 -5.09
CA GLY A 29 -23.47 0.17 -5.49
C GLY A 29 -22.31 1.14 -5.58
N GLU A 30 -22.55 2.27 -6.24
CA GLU A 30 -21.54 3.30 -6.44
C GLU A 30 -21.00 3.79 -5.08
N PRO A 31 -19.67 3.75 -4.86
CA PRO A 31 -19.06 4.32 -3.67
C PRO A 31 -19.39 5.81 -3.59
N ASP A 32 -20.05 6.21 -2.49
CA ASP A 32 -20.50 7.57 -2.27
C ASP A 32 -19.81 8.18 -1.05
N GLN A 33 -19.89 9.50 -0.92
CA GLN A 33 -19.51 10.23 0.28
C GLN A 33 -20.74 10.53 1.15
N LYS A 34 -20.53 10.87 2.42
CA LYS A 34 -21.62 11.26 3.33
C LYS A 34 -22.45 12.42 2.75
N GLY A 35 -23.65 12.13 2.25
CA GLY A 35 -24.61 13.12 1.76
C GLY A 35 -25.30 13.92 2.88
N LYS A 36 -26.18 14.87 2.56
CA LYS A 36 -26.94 15.66 3.57
C LYS A 36 -28.36 15.13 3.88
N ARG A 37 -28.95 14.27 3.03
CA ARG A 37 -30.32 13.74 3.19
C ARG A 37 -30.34 12.22 3.07
N GLY A 38 -31.02 11.54 4.00
CA GLY A 38 -31.20 10.08 3.99
C GLY A 38 -29.99 9.25 4.42
N VAL A 39 -28.94 9.88 4.94
CA VAL A 39 -27.68 9.24 5.35
C VAL A 39 -27.94 8.12 6.33
N GLN A 40 -28.64 8.41 7.43
CA GLN A 40 -28.78 7.45 8.52
C GLN A 40 -29.50 6.18 8.06
N TYR A 41 -30.59 6.31 7.31
CA TYR A 41 -31.28 5.14 6.74
C TYR A 41 -30.39 4.33 5.79
N ARG A 42 -29.67 4.99 4.87
CA ARG A 42 -28.79 4.29 3.90
C ARG A 42 -27.60 3.63 4.61
N SER A 43 -26.97 4.34 5.52
CA SER A 43 -25.87 3.84 6.32
C SER A 43 -26.32 2.66 7.18
N THR A 44 -27.48 2.74 7.85
CA THR A 44 -28.04 1.63 8.64
C THR A 44 -28.33 0.42 7.75
N LYS A 45 -28.91 0.64 6.56
CA LYS A 45 -29.16 -0.43 5.59
C LYS A 45 -27.85 -1.10 5.14
N ALA A 46 -26.82 -0.30 4.85
CA ALA A 46 -25.49 -0.81 4.51
C ALA A 46 -24.89 -1.61 5.68
N GLN A 47 -24.91 -1.07 6.90
CA GLN A 47 -24.46 -1.75 8.12
C GLN A 47 -25.16 -3.11 8.31
N ARG A 48 -26.49 -3.17 8.16
CA ARG A 48 -27.24 -4.44 8.25
C ARG A 48 -26.86 -5.43 7.16
N SER A 49 -26.61 -4.97 5.93
CA SER A 49 -26.12 -5.82 4.84
C SER A 49 -24.75 -6.43 5.17
N ILE A 50 -23.83 -5.61 5.68
CA ILE A 50 -22.49 -6.04 6.09
C ILE A 50 -22.59 -7.06 7.23
N MET A 51 -23.39 -6.78 8.26
CA MET A 51 -23.62 -7.71 9.37
C MET A 51 -24.17 -9.05 8.88
N THR A 52 -25.12 -9.04 7.94
CA THR A 52 -25.68 -10.26 7.35
C THR A 52 -24.61 -11.10 6.66
N GLN A 53 -23.66 -10.48 5.94
CA GLN A 53 -22.52 -11.17 5.31
C GLN A 53 -21.54 -11.74 6.34
N LEU A 54 -21.27 -11.00 7.42
CA LEU A 54 -20.41 -11.45 8.50
C LEU A 54 -21.04 -12.63 9.26
N ASP A 55 -22.34 -12.58 9.53
CA ASP A 55 -23.08 -13.63 10.24
C ASP A 55 -23.18 -14.92 9.42
N SER A 56 -23.40 -14.81 8.10
CA SER A 56 -23.38 -15.98 7.21
C SER A 56 -22.01 -16.66 7.17
N SER A 57 -20.93 -15.89 7.37
CA SER A 57 -19.55 -16.37 7.47
C SER A 57 -19.14 -16.74 8.90
N LYS A 58 -20.05 -16.65 9.88
CA LYS A 58 -19.80 -16.86 11.32
C LYS A 58 -18.67 -15.99 11.86
N HIS A 59 -18.55 -14.77 11.36
CA HIS A 59 -17.57 -13.79 11.79
C HIS A 59 -18.21 -12.74 12.69
N GLY A 60 -17.57 -12.50 13.83
CA GLY A 60 -17.83 -11.32 14.65
C GLY A 60 -16.83 -10.20 14.37
N GLU A 61 -17.04 -9.07 15.04
CA GLU A 61 -16.13 -7.93 15.06
C GLU A 61 -14.70 -8.31 15.50
N LEU A 62 -13.73 -7.51 15.09
CA LEU A 62 -12.35 -7.57 15.53
C LEU A 62 -12.19 -6.81 16.84
N LEU A 63 -11.67 -7.48 17.88
CA LEU A 63 -11.48 -6.89 19.21
C LEU A 63 -10.07 -6.31 19.43
N GLY A 64 -9.13 -6.58 18.52
CA GLY A 64 -7.74 -6.13 18.62
C GLY A 64 -7.36 -5.21 17.47
N PRO A 65 -6.07 -4.86 17.35
CA PRO A 65 -5.55 -4.11 16.22
C PRO A 65 -5.86 -4.79 14.88
N VAL A 66 -6.17 -3.99 13.86
CA VAL A 66 -6.71 -4.39 12.56
C VAL A 66 -5.79 -3.91 11.44
N ALA A 67 -5.57 -4.79 10.46
CA ALA A 67 -5.14 -4.41 9.13
C ALA A 67 -6.37 -4.37 8.23
N LEU A 68 -6.58 -3.26 7.53
CA LEU A 68 -7.78 -2.96 6.77
C LEU A 68 -7.42 -2.53 5.35
N GLU A 69 -8.09 -3.12 4.37
CA GLU A 69 -8.02 -2.79 2.95
C GLU A 69 -9.41 -2.41 2.45
N LEU A 70 -9.49 -1.28 1.75
CA LEU A 70 -10.69 -0.74 1.14
C LEU A 70 -10.46 -0.57 -0.37
N ASP A 71 -11.15 -1.35 -1.18
CA ASP A 71 -11.05 -1.25 -2.64
C ASP A 71 -12.35 -0.66 -3.20
N PHE A 72 -12.25 0.53 -3.76
CA PHE A 72 -13.37 1.24 -4.36
C PHE A 72 -13.39 1.02 -5.87
N HIS A 73 -14.53 0.56 -6.37
CA HIS A 73 -14.81 0.46 -7.80
C HIS A 73 -15.89 1.48 -8.15
N CYS A 74 -15.52 2.53 -8.89
CA CYS A 74 -16.42 3.61 -9.28
C CYS A 74 -16.74 3.57 -10.77
N THR A 75 -18.04 3.67 -11.08
CA THR A 75 -18.53 3.85 -12.46
C THR A 75 -18.71 5.32 -12.83
N SER A 76 -18.77 6.21 -11.82
CA SER A 76 -18.80 7.66 -12.05
C SER A 76 -17.53 8.14 -12.74
N ARG A 77 -17.68 9.11 -13.67
CA ARG A 77 -16.56 9.83 -14.28
C ARG A 77 -15.81 10.69 -13.26
N GLU A 78 -16.53 11.19 -12.25
CA GLU A 78 -16.02 12.08 -11.21
C GLU A 78 -16.39 11.49 -9.85
N PRO A 79 -15.70 10.42 -9.40
CA PRO A 79 -15.96 9.87 -8.08
C PRO A 79 -15.51 10.86 -6.99
N PRO A 80 -16.07 10.76 -5.77
CA PRO A 80 -15.52 11.47 -4.63
C PRO A 80 -14.04 11.14 -4.44
N SER A 81 -13.29 12.07 -3.83
CA SER A 81 -11.87 11.85 -3.56
C SER A 81 -11.65 10.62 -2.68
N ILE A 82 -10.64 9.80 -2.97
CA ILE A 82 -10.36 8.51 -2.32
C ILE A 82 -10.38 8.56 -0.77
N GLN A 83 -9.85 9.63 -0.18
CA GLN A 83 -9.84 9.84 1.28
C GLN A 83 -11.23 10.12 1.88
N ARG A 84 -12.16 10.69 1.11
CA ARG A 84 -13.55 10.91 1.56
C ARG A 84 -14.36 9.63 1.48
N LEU A 85 -14.13 8.82 0.44
CA LEU A 85 -14.68 7.47 0.34
C LEU A 85 -14.22 6.64 1.53
N ALA A 86 -12.91 6.60 1.78
CA ALA A 86 -12.33 5.90 2.92
C ALA A 86 -12.93 6.35 4.25
N LYS A 87 -12.97 7.65 4.54
CA LYS A 87 -13.59 8.17 5.77
C LYS A 87 -15.03 7.70 5.91
N HIS A 88 -15.82 7.82 4.84
CA HIS A 88 -17.21 7.40 4.88
C HIS A 88 -17.35 5.89 5.15
N THR A 89 -16.52 5.07 4.52
CA THR A 89 -16.53 3.62 4.73
C THR A 89 -16.06 3.24 6.13
N LEU A 90 -15.06 3.92 6.70
CA LEU A 90 -14.65 3.74 8.10
C LEU A 90 -15.80 4.03 9.06
N ASP A 91 -16.50 5.16 8.89
CA ASP A 91 -17.72 5.48 9.65
C ASP A 91 -18.80 4.37 9.50
N LEU A 92 -18.87 3.71 8.33
CA LEU A 92 -19.84 2.63 8.08
C LEU A 92 -19.46 1.32 8.77
N ILE A 93 -18.18 0.96 8.85
CA ILE A 93 -17.73 -0.37 9.32
C ILE A 93 -17.21 -0.39 10.76
N GLY A 94 -17.10 0.77 11.39
CA GLY A 94 -16.73 0.93 12.79
C GLY A 94 -17.93 0.72 13.75
N PRO A 95 -18.21 1.68 14.65
CA PRO A 95 -19.31 1.58 15.61
C PRO A 95 -20.67 1.32 14.95
N ALA A 96 -21.47 0.43 15.56
CA ALA A 96 -22.83 0.18 15.10
C ALA A 96 -23.73 1.40 15.40
N MET A 97 -24.47 1.88 14.40
CA MET A 97 -25.37 3.02 14.60
C MET A 97 -26.68 2.65 15.29
N GLU A 98 -27.05 1.37 15.25
CA GLU A 98 -28.18 0.81 15.98
C GLU A 98 -27.69 -0.36 16.85
N PRO A 99 -28.29 -0.57 18.04
CA PRO A 99 -27.94 -1.70 18.89
C PRO A 99 -28.12 -3.01 18.12
N TYR A 100 -27.06 -3.80 18.02
CA TYR A 100 -27.12 -5.16 17.48
C TYR A 100 -26.83 -6.15 18.61
N PRO A 101 -27.57 -7.26 18.74
CA PRO A 101 -27.37 -8.21 19.83
C PRO A 101 -25.90 -8.66 19.94
N ASN A 102 -25.28 -8.41 21.09
CA ASN A 102 -23.92 -8.82 21.43
C ASN A 102 -22.79 -8.20 20.56
N ARG A 103 -23.01 -7.04 19.92
CA ARG A 103 -21.98 -6.33 19.16
C ARG A 103 -22.04 -4.82 19.37
N ASP A 104 -20.88 -4.22 19.62
CA ASP A 104 -20.71 -2.78 19.76
C ASP A 104 -20.23 -2.12 18.44
N GLY A 105 -19.60 -2.91 17.57
CA GLY A 105 -19.13 -2.51 16.24
C GLY A 105 -19.45 -3.56 15.16
N ILE A 106 -19.06 -3.25 13.92
CA ILE A 106 -19.36 -4.10 12.75
C ILE A 106 -18.15 -4.93 12.37
N VAL A 107 -17.11 -4.28 11.86
CA VAL A 107 -15.83 -4.92 11.55
C VAL A 107 -14.87 -4.72 12.72
N TYR A 108 -14.89 -3.55 13.35
CA TYR A 108 -14.15 -3.21 14.56
C TYR A 108 -15.00 -2.23 15.42
N ARG A 109 -14.60 -1.95 16.67
CA ARG A 109 -15.34 -1.08 17.60
C ARG A 109 -14.89 0.37 17.57
N ASP A 110 -13.60 0.60 17.35
CA ASP A 110 -12.97 1.92 17.37
C ASP A 110 -12.00 2.04 16.19
N ASP A 111 -12.04 3.15 15.45
CA ASP A 111 -11.12 3.45 14.34
C ASP A 111 -9.65 3.40 14.79
N ARG A 112 -9.36 3.63 16.08
CA ARG A 112 -8.02 3.47 16.67
C ARG A 112 -7.49 2.05 16.63
N GLN A 113 -8.34 1.06 16.38
CA GLN A 113 -7.91 -0.31 16.15
C GLN A 113 -7.24 -0.47 14.78
N VAL A 114 -7.55 0.36 13.79
CA VAL A 114 -6.92 0.28 12.47
C VAL A 114 -5.48 0.76 12.58
N LYS A 115 -4.54 -0.16 12.32
CA LYS A 115 -3.08 0.09 12.37
C LYS A 115 -2.42 0.04 11.01
N LEU A 116 -2.98 -0.76 10.11
CA LEU A 116 -2.62 -0.75 8.70
C LEU A 116 -3.90 -0.42 7.93
N LEU A 117 -3.87 0.65 7.14
CA LEU A 117 -4.97 1.06 6.28
C LEU A 117 -4.46 1.14 4.85
N TYR A 118 -5.07 0.37 3.94
CA TYR A 118 -4.86 0.50 2.51
C TYR A 118 -6.16 0.91 1.86
N VAL A 119 -6.08 1.82 0.91
CA VAL A 119 -7.23 2.28 0.15
C VAL A 119 -6.86 2.37 -1.32
N SER A 120 -7.67 1.79 -2.18
CA SER A 120 -7.54 1.90 -3.64
C SER A 120 -8.81 2.44 -4.29
N LEU A 121 -8.66 3.12 -5.42
CA LEU A 121 -9.77 3.62 -6.23
C LEU A 121 -9.55 3.22 -7.69
N LYS A 122 -10.44 2.38 -8.21
CA LYS A 122 -10.50 1.91 -9.59
C LYS A 122 -11.68 2.58 -10.29
N LYS A 123 -11.41 3.28 -11.39
CA LYS A 123 -12.43 3.90 -12.24
C LYS A 123 -12.75 2.99 -13.43
N SER A 124 -14.03 2.85 -13.75
CA SER A 124 -14.57 1.97 -14.80
C SER A 124 -14.14 2.32 -16.24
N THR A 125 -13.25 3.29 -16.44
CA THR A 125 -12.64 3.56 -17.75
C THR A 125 -11.68 2.45 -18.20
N SER A 126 -11.38 1.50 -17.32
CA SER A 126 -10.54 0.34 -17.60
C SER A 126 -11.40 -0.81 -18.12
N ALA A 127 -10.97 -1.48 -19.21
CA ALA A 127 -11.68 -2.63 -19.76
C ALA A 127 -11.71 -3.80 -18.75
N GLY A 128 -12.83 -4.52 -18.65
CA GLY A 128 -12.97 -5.72 -17.81
C GLY A 128 -13.51 -5.51 -16.39
N PHE A 129 -14.02 -4.32 -16.07
CA PHE A 129 -14.58 -4.03 -14.75
C PHE A 129 -16.07 -4.37 -14.65
N PRO A 130 -16.57 -4.71 -13.45
CA PRO A 130 -17.99 -4.97 -13.24
C PRO A 130 -18.83 -3.74 -13.68
N PRO A 131 -20.01 -3.96 -14.27
CA PRO A 131 -20.85 -2.88 -14.80
C PRO A 131 -21.47 -1.99 -13.70
N LYS A 132 -21.20 -2.29 -12.43
CA LYS A 132 -21.75 -1.62 -11.26
C LYS A 132 -20.60 -1.25 -10.33
N GLY A 133 -20.70 -0.08 -9.70
CA GLY A 133 -19.78 0.29 -8.64
C GLY A 133 -19.93 -0.65 -7.45
N SER A 134 -18.84 -0.80 -6.69
CA SER A 134 -18.80 -1.59 -5.47
C SER A 134 -17.69 -1.11 -4.53
N THR A 135 -17.81 -1.47 -3.25
CA THR A 135 -16.75 -1.33 -2.26
C THR A 135 -16.42 -2.70 -1.69
N GLN A 136 -15.17 -3.13 -1.83
CA GLN A 136 -14.69 -4.35 -1.18
C GLN A 136 -13.91 -3.97 0.09
N ILE A 137 -14.20 -4.69 1.17
CA ILE A 137 -13.59 -4.49 2.48
C ILE A 137 -12.93 -5.79 2.88
N PHE A 138 -11.64 -5.72 3.16
CA PHE A 138 -10.88 -6.84 3.69
C PHE A 138 -10.21 -6.45 5.00
N ALA A 139 -10.58 -7.14 6.09
CA ALA A 139 -10.10 -6.82 7.43
C ALA A 139 -9.52 -8.05 8.11
N ARG A 140 -8.33 -7.89 8.71
CA ARG A 140 -7.57 -8.97 9.35
C ARG A 140 -7.12 -8.56 10.74
N PRO A 141 -7.05 -9.50 11.72
CA PRO A 141 -6.30 -9.23 12.94
C PRO A 141 -4.84 -8.89 12.59
N LEU A 142 -4.31 -7.78 13.10
CA LEU A 142 -2.94 -7.36 12.83
C LEU A 142 -1.91 -8.45 13.19
N ARG A 143 -2.15 -9.17 14.29
CA ARG A 143 -1.32 -10.30 14.73
C ARG A 143 -1.18 -11.40 13.67
N ASP A 144 -2.21 -11.56 12.83
CA ASP A 144 -2.21 -12.59 11.79
C ASP A 144 -1.39 -12.12 10.57
N VAL A 145 -1.50 -10.84 10.21
CA VAL A 145 -0.63 -10.22 9.18
C VAL A 145 0.84 -10.29 9.61
N VAL A 146 1.14 -9.91 10.86
CA VAL A 146 2.50 -9.98 11.42
C VAL A 146 3.06 -11.40 11.38
N ALA A 147 2.25 -12.39 11.75
CA ALA A 147 2.67 -13.79 11.70
C ALA A 147 2.93 -14.28 10.26
N ASP A 148 2.22 -13.75 9.27
CA ASP A 148 2.48 -14.05 7.86
C ASP A 148 3.76 -13.39 7.36
N LEU A 149 4.02 -12.13 7.72
CA LEU A 149 5.29 -11.45 7.43
C LEU A 149 6.49 -12.19 8.05
N GLU A 150 6.36 -12.62 9.32
CA GLU A 150 7.37 -13.45 9.99
C GLU A 150 7.57 -14.80 9.27
N LEU A 151 6.48 -15.41 8.78
CA LEU A 151 6.53 -16.68 8.07
C LEU A 151 7.24 -16.55 6.72
N VAL A 152 6.96 -15.51 5.93
CA VAL A 152 7.67 -15.25 4.66
C VAL A 152 9.17 -15.12 4.90
N ARG A 153 9.57 -14.36 5.92
CA ARG A 153 10.99 -14.23 6.29
C ARG A 153 11.63 -15.59 6.64
N ILE A 154 10.91 -16.46 7.35
CA ILE A 154 11.40 -17.81 7.68
C ILE A 154 11.57 -18.64 6.40
N LEU A 155 10.60 -18.59 5.49
CA LEU A 155 10.62 -19.33 4.23
C LEU A 155 11.77 -18.88 3.33
N GLU A 156 12.01 -17.58 3.19
CA GLU A 156 13.15 -17.06 2.43
C GLU A 156 14.49 -17.53 2.96
N SER A 157 14.65 -17.57 4.29
CA SER A 157 15.89 -18.02 4.90
C SER A 157 16.17 -19.51 4.69
N ARG A 158 15.12 -20.31 4.44
CA ARG A 158 15.22 -21.77 4.35
C ARG A 158 15.31 -22.28 2.92
N THR A 159 14.81 -21.50 1.97
CA THR A 159 14.47 -22.02 0.66
C THR A 159 14.55 -20.88 -0.34
N GLN A 160 15.28 -21.08 -1.45
CA GLN A 160 15.28 -20.19 -2.62
C GLN A 160 13.95 -20.36 -3.39
N ILE A 161 12.81 -20.22 -2.69
CA ILE A 161 11.47 -20.57 -3.19
C ILE A 161 11.08 -19.65 -4.32
N TRP A 162 11.35 -18.37 -4.14
CA TRP A 162 10.82 -17.38 -5.04
C TRP A 162 11.59 -17.49 -6.35
N GLU A 163 10.92 -18.00 -7.39
CA GLU A 163 11.27 -17.64 -8.75
C GLU A 163 11.38 -16.12 -8.80
N GLU A 164 12.42 -15.58 -9.44
CA GLU A 164 12.66 -14.13 -9.43
C GLU A 164 11.38 -13.35 -9.80
N GLU A 165 10.51 -13.89 -10.67
CA GLU A 165 9.28 -13.21 -11.09
C GLU A 165 8.18 -13.12 -10.03
N ASN A 166 8.17 -13.99 -9.04
CA ASN A 166 7.10 -14.10 -8.04
C ASN A 166 7.50 -13.55 -6.65
N ASP A 167 8.70 -13.02 -6.50
CA ASP A 167 9.17 -12.46 -5.23
C ASP A 167 8.38 -11.18 -4.87
N PRO A 168 7.61 -11.18 -3.75
CA PRO A 168 6.84 -10.02 -3.32
C PRO A 168 7.71 -8.82 -2.95
N MET A 169 9.01 -8.99 -2.79
CA MET A 169 9.97 -7.95 -2.42
C MET A 169 10.94 -7.63 -3.56
N ARG A 170 10.75 -8.21 -4.75
CA ARG A 170 11.56 -7.85 -5.91
C ARG A 170 11.31 -6.41 -6.32
N SER A 171 12.40 -5.66 -6.34
CA SER A 171 12.47 -4.42 -7.09
C SER A 171 12.66 -4.76 -8.57
N PRO A 172 11.81 -4.29 -9.49
CA PRO A 172 12.08 -4.44 -10.90
C PRO A 172 13.40 -3.76 -11.28
N LYS A 173 14.06 -4.27 -12.32
CA LYS A 173 15.25 -3.61 -12.88
C LYS A 173 14.82 -2.24 -13.43
N LEU A 174 15.53 -1.19 -13.05
CA LEU A 174 15.28 0.15 -13.60
C LEU A 174 15.67 0.14 -15.07
N PRO A 175 14.76 0.47 -16.01
CA PRO A 175 15.13 0.62 -17.40
C PRO A 175 16.11 1.78 -17.51
N ALA A 176 17.03 1.70 -18.48
CA ALA A 176 17.88 2.83 -18.81
C ALA A 176 16.99 3.99 -19.24
N HIS A 177 16.95 5.06 -18.45
CA HIS A 177 16.22 6.27 -18.81
C HIS A 177 17.06 7.05 -19.83
N THR A 178 16.97 6.66 -21.09
CA THR A 178 17.64 7.36 -22.18
C THR A 178 16.76 8.53 -22.62
N LEU A 179 17.25 9.75 -22.41
CA LEU A 179 16.68 10.97 -23.00
C LEU A 179 17.04 11.11 -24.49
N GLU A 180 17.80 10.16 -25.04
CA GLU A 180 18.22 10.18 -26.43
C GLU A 180 17.02 9.96 -27.35
N PRO A 181 16.89 10.76 -28.42
CA PRO A 181 15.83 10.59 -29.39
C PRO A 181 15.99 9.23 -30.10
N LEU A 182 14.86 8.56 -30.33
CA LEU A 182 14.83 7.29 -31.08
C LEU A 182 15.26 7.48 -32.54
N LEU A 183 14.92 8.63 -33.13
CA LEU A 183 15.18 8.99 -34.51
C LEU A 183 15.94 10.32 -34.59
N ASP A 184 17.04 10.36 -35.32
CA ASP A 184 17.77 11.61 -35.56
C ASP A 184 17.08 12.43 -36.66
N LEU A 185 16.52 13.57 -36.27
CA LEU A 185 15.74 14.46 -37.14
C LEU A 185 16.51 15.00 -38.35
N ASN A 186 17.85 14.91 -38.36
CA ASN A 186 18.68 15.35 -39.47
C ASN A 186 18.61 14.41 -40.68
N TYR A 187 18.18 13.16 -40.48
CA TYR A 187 18.05 12.17 -41.56
C TYR A 187 16.64 12.10 -42.16
N ALA A 188 15.71 12.96 -41.73
CA ALA A 188 14.37 13.00 -42.31
C ALA A 188 14.42 13.52 -43.76
N ALA A 189 13.80 12.79 -44.69
CA ALA A 189 13.82 13.11 -46.12
C ALA A 189 12.89 14.27 -46.49
N SER A 190 11.93 14.61 -45.64
CA SER A 190 11.01 15.73 -45.84
C SER A 190 10.62 16.44 -44.53
N PRO A 191 10.07 17.67 -44.61
CA PRO A 191 9.51 18.37 -43.44
C PRO A 191 8.38 17.59 -42.75
N GLU A 192 7.52 16.92 -43.51
CA GLU A 192 6.43 16.11 -42.97
C GLU A 192 6.97 14.89 -42.21
N GLU A 193 7.99 14.23 -42.76
CA GLU A 193 8.65 13.11 -42.08
C GLU A 193 9.34 13.58 -40.79
N ARG A 194 10.04 14.71 -40.84
CA ARG A 194 10.68 15.32 -39.67
C ARG A 194 9.66 15.59 -38.55
N ASN A 195 8.47 16.06 -38.90
CA ASN A 195 7.38 16.28 -37.93
C ASN A 195 6.88 14.96 -37.32
N ARG A 196 6.66 13.91 -38.13
CA ARG A 196 6.29 12.58 -37.61
C ARG A 196 7.38 12.00 -36.71
N TRP A 197 8.66 12.17 -37.05
CA TRP A 197 9.77 11.72 -36.22
C TRP A 197 9.85 12.49 -34.91
N LYS A 198 9.58 13.80 -34.93
CA LYS A 198 9.48 14.62 -33.71
C LYS A 198 8.36 14.12 -32.79
N GLU A 199 7.19 13.82 -33.33
CA GLU A 199 6.07 13.23 -32.57
C GLU A 199 6.44 11.87 -31.98
N ARG A 200 7.07 11.00 -32.78
CA ARG A 200 7.51 9.67 -32.34
C ARG A 200 8.59 9.75 -31.25
N ASN A 201 9.56 10.65 -31.38
CA ASN A 201 10.56 10.91 -30.34
C ASN A 201 9.92 11.43 -29.05
N HIS A 202 8.94 12.33 -29.16
CA HIS A 202 8.21 12.83 -28.00
C HIS A 202 7.41 11.71 -27.30
N TRP A 203 6.69 10.88 -28.06
CA TRP A 203 6.01 9.71 -27.53
C TRP A 203 6.99 8.73 -26.84
N HIS A 204 8.12 8.41 -27.50
CA HIS A 204 9.12 7.50 -26.96
C HIS A 204 9.69 8.02 -25.63
N ALA A 205 10.12 9.28 -25.58
CA ALA A 205 10.64 9.88 -24.35
C ALA A 205 9.63 9.80 -23.19
N GLN A 206 8.35 10.00 -23.49
CA GLN A 206 7.28 9.90 -22.50
C GLN A 206 6.97 8.49 -22.05
N PHE A 207 6.99 7.53 -22.98
CA PHE A 207 6.79 6.13 -22.69
C PHE A 207 7.96 5.59 -21.84
N SER A 208 9.20 5.86 -22.22
CA SER A 208 10.39 5.51 -21.44
C SER A 208 10.38 6.14 -20.04
N LEU A 209 9.93 7.39 -19.91
CA LEU A 209 9.73 8.03 -18.61
C LEU A 209 8.66 7.31 -17.78
N ALA A 210 7.55 6.89 -18.38
CA ALA A 210 6.49 6.14 -17.69
C ALA A 210 6.96 4.76 -17.22
N GLU A 211 7.72 4.03 -18.03
CA GLU A 211 8.33 2.75 -17.66
C GLU A 211 9.34 2.93 -16.52
N PHE A 212 10.22 3.93 -16.63
CA PHE A 212 11.16 4.28 -15.57
C PHE A 212 10.46 4.61 -14.26
N GLN A 213 9.46 5.49 -14.29
CA GLN A 213 8.68 5.86 -13.11
C GLN A 213 7.97 4.65 -12.50
N SER A 214 7.37 3.78 -13.34
CA SER A 214 6.72 2.56 -12.87
C SER A 214 7.70 1.65 -12.14
N ALA A 215 8.85 1.35 -12.74
CA ALA A 215 9.87 0.50 -12.13
C ALA A 215 10.43 1.12 -10.84
N PHE A 216 10.69 2.44 -10.85
CA PHE A 216 11.18 3.17 -9.69
C PHE A 216 10.19 3.12 -8.52
N LEU A 217 8.92 3.39 -8.78
CA LEU A 217 7.86 3.39 -7.77
C LEU A 217 7.56 1.98 -7.25
N GLN A 218 7.53 0.96 -8.12
CA GLN A 218 7.42 -0.44 -7.69
C GLN A 218 8.62 -0.86 -6.83
N GLY A 219 9.84 -0.42 -7.17
CA GLY A 219 11.02 -0.66 -6.36
C GLY A 219 10.94 -0.01 -4.98
N ALA A 220 10.36 1.18 -4.88
CA ALA A 220 10.11 1.82 -3.58
C ALA A 220 9.10 1.03 -2.73
N GLU A 221 7.99 0.55 -3.31
CA GLU A 221 7.03 -0.32 -2.62
C GLU A 221 7.65 -1.64 -2.15
N ALA A 222 8.41 -2.29 -3.02
CA ALA A 222 9.07 -3.55 -2.73
C ALA A 222 10.01 -3.42 -1.51
N ARG A 223 10.66 -2.27 -1.36
CA ARG A 223 11.48 -1.99 -0.17
C ARG A 223 10.65 -1.71 1.08
N VAL A 224 9.47 -1.10 0.98
CA VAL A 224 8.52 -0.98 2.12
C VAL A 224 8.04 -2.37 2.54
N ALA A 225 7.63 -3.22 1.59
CA ALA A 225 7.27 -4.61 1.85
C ALA A 225 8.43 -5.37 2.51
N SER A 226 9.65 -5.21 1.98
CA SER A 226 10.87 -5.75 2.59
C SER A 226 11.05 -5.33 4.03
N MET A 227 10.95 -4.03 4.32
CA MET A 227 11.05 -3.50 5.68
C MET A 227 10.04 -4.19 6.61
N LEU A 228 8.77 -4.32 6.18
CA LEU A 228 7.72 -4.96 6.97
C LEU A 228 8.02 -6.44 7.23
N THR A 229 8.55 -7.16 6.25
CA THR A 229 8.96 -8.57 6.38
C THR A 229 10.19 -8.75 7.27
N PHE A 230 11.18 -7.86 7.18
CA PHE A 230 12.39 -7.93 7.98
C PHE A 230 12.14 -7.59 9.45
N ASN A 231 11.28 -6.60 9.72
CA ASN A 231 10.95 -6.15 11.06
C ASN A 231 9.43 -6.01 11.28
N PRO A 232 8.66 -7.11 11.24
CA PRO A 232 7.20 -7.07 11.42
C PRO A 232 6.80 -6.64 12.84
N ARG A 233 7.74 -6.63 13.78
CA ARG A 233 7.52 -6.15 15.14
C ARG A 233 7.42 -4.64 15.23
N ILE A 234 7.91 -3.91 14.23
CA ILE A 234 7.76 -2.44 14.17
C ILE A 234 6.29 -2.02 14.11
N ILE A 235 5.39 -2.88 13.62
CA ILE A 235 3.93 -2.63 13.59
C ILE A 235 3.19 -3.36 14.74
N ALA A 236 3.67 -4.52 15.20
CA ALA A 236 2.97 -5.37 16.18
C ALA A 236 3.28 -5.04 17.64
N GLY A 237 4.53 -4.64 17.90
CA GLY A 237 4.97 -4.27 19.23
C GLY A 237 5.11 -5.35 20.28
N SER A 238 5.29 -6.59 19.89
CA SER A 238 5.49 -7.69 20.81
C SER A 238 6.84 -7.56 21.52
N ALA A 239 6.81 -7.27 22.83
CA ALA A 239 7.95 -7.33 23.74
C ALA A 239 8.37 -8.77 24.11
N ARG A 240 8.02 -9.78 23.30
CA ARG A 240 8.44 -11.16 23.58
C ARG A 240 9.90 -11.33 23.18
N ARG A 241 10.68 -11.82 24.16
CA ARG A 241 12.13 -12.08 24.19
C ARG A 241 12.75 -12.16 22.80
N SER A 242 13.81 -11.37 22.62
CA SER A 242 14.76 -11.49 21.53
C SER A 242 15.00 -12.97 21.22
N ILE A 243 14.54 -13.41 20.05
CA ILE A 243 15.34 -14.41 19.36
C ILE A 243 16.59 -13.61 19.04
N GLU A 244 17.70 -13.92 19.72
CA GLU A 244 18.99 -13.34 19.41
C GLU A 244 19.21 -13.40 17.89
N PRO A 245 19.75 -12.35 17.26
CA PRO A 245 19.90 -12.32 15.82
C PRO A 245 20.97 -13.35 15.42
N ILE A 246 20.55 -14.56 15.07
CA ILE A 246 21.41 -15.62 14.49
C ILE A 246 22.04 -15.17 13.14
N MET A 247 21.76 -13.96 12.65
CA MET A 247 22.24 -13.42 11.37
C MET A 247 22.77 -11.97 11.46
N ALA A 248 23.39 -11.58 12.58
CA ALA A 248 23.83 -10.20 12.82
C ALA A 248 24.94 -9.64 11.89
N PRO A 249 25.94 -10.41 11.39
CA PRO A 249 27.03 -9.80 10.61
C PRO A 249 26.61 -9.42 9.18
N GLN A 250 25.96 -10.35 8.46
CA GLN A 250 25.57 -10.15 7.06
C GLN A 250 24.38 -9.19 6.92
N LEU A 251 23.43 -9.20 7.87
CA LEU A 251 22.32 -8.25 7.88
C LEU A 251 22.81 -6.83 8.19
N LYS A 252 23.78 -6.69 9.09
CA LYS A 252 24.47 -5.42 9.35
C LYS A 252 25.24 -4.97 8.11
N GLU A 253 25.90 -5.86 7.38
CA GLU A 253 26.54 -5.52 6.11
C GLU A 253 25.56 -5.14 5.00
N ILE A 254 24.40 -5.78 4.88
CA ILE A 254 23.36 -5.44 3.89
C ILE A 254 22.72 -4.08 4.25
N LEU A 255 22.35 -3.86 5.51
CA LEU A 255 21.88 -2.56 6.01
C LEU A 255 22.96 -1.47 5.88
N MET A 256 24.23 -1.81 6.12
CA MET A 256 25.36 -0.91 5.90
C MET A 256 25.62 -0.64 4.41
N ALA A 257 25.44 -1.62 3.53
CA ALA A 257 25.57 -1.45 2.08
C ALA A 257 24.46 -0.56 1.52
N MET A 258 23.22 -0.67 2.05
CA MET A 258 22.13 0.25 1.73
C MET A 258 22.37 1.69 2.24
N THR A 259 23.28 1.90 3.19
CA THR A 259 23.59 3.21 3.79
C THR A 259 24.95 3.80 3.42
N ARG A 260 25.80 3.10 2.65
CA ARG A 260 27.05 3.67 2.10
C ARG A 260 26.83 4.86 1.15
N CYS A 261 25.58 5.23 0.88
CA CYS A 261 25.22 6.48 0.24
C CYS A 261 24.92 7.67 1.18
N HIS A 262 25.14 7.63 2.50
CA HIS A 262 25.45 8.80 3.38
C HIS A 262 25.63 8.37 4.86
N THR A 263 26.80 8.65 5.45
CA THR A 263 27.20 8.43 6.86
C THR A 263 26.70 9.53 7.82
N PRO A 264 26.88 9.43 9.16
CA PRO A 264 26.45 8.38 10.08
C PRO A 264 25.75 8.95 11.34
N LEU A 265 24.76 8.25 11.92
CA LEU A 265 24.33 8.47 13.32
C LEU A 265 24.03 7.14 14.02
N ASN A 266 24.31 7.13 15.32
CA ASN A 266 24.56 5.95 16.14
C ASN A 266 23.37 4.96 16.26
N ASN A 267 23.72 3.66 16.20
CA ASN A 267 23.15 2.49 16.88
C ASN A 267 21.64 2.22 17.04
N ASP A 268 20.72 2.96 16.43
CA ASP A 268 19.29 2.58 16.42
C ASP A 268 18.86 2.07 15.04
N SER A 269 18.50 0.78 14.96
CA SER A 269 17.98 0.12 13.74
C SER A 269 16.72 0.79 13.16
N ASP A 270 16.03 1.59 13.97
CA ASP A 270 14.83 2.32 13.56
C ASP A 270 15.16 3.63 12.81
N SER A 271 16.33 4.23 13.08
CA SER A 271 16.84 5.40 12.34
C SER A 271 17.18 5.06 10.88
N PHE A 272 17.66 3.83 10.63
CA PHE A 272 18.05 3.33 9.30
C PHE A 272 16.90 3.13 8.32
N LEU A 273 15.71 2.75 8.81
CA LEU A 273 14.53 2.55 7.97
C LEU A 273 13.92 3.88 7.48
N LEU A 274 14.22 4.95 8.22
CA LEU A 274 13.60 6.26 8.09
C LEU A 274 14.48 7.28 7.36
N SER A 275 15.75 6.96 7.08
CA SER A 275 16.73 7.85 6.45
C SER A 275 17.06 7.48 4.99
N SER A 276 16.21 6.67 4.35
CA SER A 276 16.52 6.06 3.04
C SER A 276 16.09 6.94 1.86
N MET A 277 16.62 6.68 0.64
CA MET A 277 16.16 7.30 -0.62
C MET A 277 14.65 7.07 -0.92
N ILE A 278 13.99 6.23 -0.13
CA ILE A 278 12.63 5.73 -0.33
C ILE A 278 11.61 6.64 0.32
N THR A 279 11.95 7.18 1.49
CA THR A 279 11.06 7.99 2.32
C THR A 279 11.58 9.41 2.44
N ASP A 280 10.66 10.37 2.42
CA ASP A 280 10.95 11.77 2.68
C ASP A 280 10.21 12.15 3.99
N PRO A 281 10.89 12.77 4.96
CA PRO A 281 10.25 13.20 6.20
C PRO A 281 9.25 14.31 5.88
N LEU A 282 8.07 14.25 6.49
CA LEU A 282 7.11 15.35 6.47
C LEU A 282 7.18 16.13 7.79
N PRO A 283 6.70 17.39 7.80
CA PRO A 283 6.58 18.15 9.03
C PRO A 283 5.81 17.37 10.10
N ARG A 284 6.13 17.64 11.37
CA ARG A 284 5.45 17.01 12.50
C ARG A 284 3.94 17.32 12.47
N LEU A 285 3.16 16.38 12.96
CA LEU A 285 1.72 16.53 13.04
C LEU A 285 1.36 17.73 13.94
N PRO A 286 0.38 18.57 13.56
CA PRO A 286 -0.01 19.72 14.36
C PRO A 286 -0.57 19.25 15.70
N LYS A 287 -0.23 19.95 16.78
CA LYS A 287 -0.65 19.64 18.15
C LYS A 287 -1.90 20.41 18.57
N SER A 288 -2.07 21.61 18.03
CA SER A 288 -3.07 22.56 18.48
C SER A 288 -4.04 22.94 17.35
N SER A 289 -5.30 23.21 17.70
CA SER A 289 -6.26 23.83 16.78
C SER A 289 -5.74 25.23 16.38
N GLY A 290 -5.46 25.44 15.09
CA GLY A 290 -4.92 26.70 14.55
C GLY A 290 -3.58 26.57 13.83
N GLU A 291 -2.81 25.52 14.10
CA GLU A 291 -1.53 25.23 13.41
C GLU A 291 -1.73 24.67 12.00
N GLY A 292 -2.97 24.41 11.59
CA GLY A 292 -3.30 23.74 10.33
C GLY A 292 -2.73 24.46 9.11
N SER A 293 -2.84 25.78 9.01
CA SER A 293 -2.34 26.51 7.84
C SER A 293 -0.82 26.40 7.68
N LEU A 294 -0.07 26.56 8.79
CA LEU A 294 1.38 26.44 8.79
C LEU A 294 1.83 25.02 8.47
N PHE A 295 1.12 24.02 8.99
CA PHE A 295 1.35 22.61 8.65
C PHE A 295 1.13 22.36 7.15
N HIS A 296 0.02 22.84 6.59
CA HIS A 296 -0.29 22.71 5.17
C HIS A 296 0.79 23.34 4.27
N GLU A 297 1.24 24.54 4.60
CA GLU A 297 2.30 25.24 3.87
C GLU A 297 3.63 24.49 3.95
N SER A 298 3.99 24.02 5.15
CA SER A 298 5.23 23.25 5.37
C SER A 298 5.21 21.93 4.59
N VAL A 299 4.10 21.19 4.63
CA VAL A 299 3.94 19.94 3.85
C VAL A 299 4.05 20.22 2.36
N ARG A 300 3.41 21.29 1.86
CA ARG A 300 3.49 21.68 0.46
C ARG A 300 4.93 22.01 0.05
N LYS A 301 5.67 22.75 0.88
CA LYS A 301 7.08 23.09 0.63
C LYS A 301 7.95 21.83 0.52
N GLU A 302 7.84 20.91 1.48
CA GLU A 302 8.60 19.65 1.46
C GLU A 302 8.26 18.80 0.23
N LEU A 303 6.98 18.75 -0.17
CA LEU A 303 6.56 18.04 -1.38
C LEU A 303 7.14 18.66 -2.65
N ILE A 304 7.12 19.99 -2.77
CA ILE A 304 7.73 20.69 -3.91
C ILE A 304 9.23 20.37 -3.98
N GLU A 305 9.92 20.42 -2.84
CA GLU A 305 11.35 20.09 -2.78
C GLU A 305 11.61 18.62 -3.15
N LEU A 306 10.78 17.69 -2.68
CA LEU A 306 10.83 16.28 -3.05
C LEU A 306 10.75 16.08 -4.57
N PHE A 307 9.76 16.69 -5.23
CA PHE A 307 9.61 16.60 -6.69
C PHE A 307 10.76 17.30 -7.44
N HIS A 308 11.35 18.36 -6.88
CA HIS A 308 12.55 18.98 -7.44
C HIS A 308 13.79 18.08 -7.33
N ARG A 309 14.00 17.42 -6.19
CA ARG A 309 15.10 16.46 -5.97
C ARG A 309 14.93 15.24 -6.87
N LYS A 310 13.69 14.76 -7.04
CA LYS A 310 13.34 13.59 -7.85
C LYS A 310 12.78 14.03 -9.21
N ARG A 311 13.59 14.72 -10.03
CA ARG A 311 13.18 15.26 -11.34
C ARG A 311 12.50 14.23 -12.24
N SER A 312 12.91 12.96 -12.16
CA SER A 312 12.29 11.86 -12.92
C SER A 312 10.84 11.58 -12.55
N LEU A 313 10.30 12.17 -11.48
CA LEU A 313 8.88 12.10 -11.10
C LEU A 313 8.07 13.32 -11.60
N SER A 314 8.70 14.27 -12.28
CA SER A 314 8.06 15.47 -12.84
C SER A 314 8.36 15.60 -14.36
N PRO A 315 7.34 15.55 -15.25
CA PRO A 315 5.94 15.34 -14.93
C PRO A 315 5.65 13.88 -14.54
N LEU A 316 4.61 13.67 -13.74
CA LEU A 316 4.15 12.33 -13.40
C LEU A 316 3.43 11.71 -14.62
N MET A 317 3.82 10.50 -14.98
CA MET A 317 3.33 9.76 -16.16
C MET A 317 2.48 8.55 -15.77
N VAL A 318 2.63 8.05 -14.54
CA VAL A 318 1.92 6.89 -14.00
C VAL A 318 1.07 7.27 -12.78
N PRO A 319 -0.02 6.53 -12.49
CA PRO A 319 -0.75 6.70 -11.23
C PRO A 319 0.17 6.48 -10.02
N LEU A 320 -0.12 7.18 -8.93
CA LEU A 320 0.71 7.18 -7.72
C LEU A 320 -0.02 6.47 -6.58
N LYS A 321 0.71 5.61 -5.85
CA LYS A 321 0.35 5.19 -4.51
C LYS A 321 1.10 6.05 -3.50
N VAL A 322 0.40 6.56 -2.48
CA VAL A 322 1.02 7.34 -1.40
C VAL A 322 1.11 6.47 -0.15
N ILE A 323 2.30 6.29 0.42
CA ILE A 323 2.49 5.45 1.62
C ILE A 323 2.93 6.35 2.77
N PHE A 324 2.12 6.40 3.83
CA PHE A 324 2.45 7.11 5.06
C PHE A 324 2.98 6.12 6.08
N LEU A 325 4.23 6.31 6.52
CA LEU A 325 4.77 5.64 7.70
C LEU A 325 4.58 6.58 8.89
N VAL A 326 3.75 6.17 9.84
CA VAL A 326 3.27 7.06 10.90
C VAL A 326 3.67 6.49 12.24
N MET A 327 4.50 7.22 12.97
CA MET A 327 4.58 7.02 14.41
C MET A 327 3.65 8.05 15.07
N PRO A 328 2.53 7.61 15.68
CA PRO A 328 1.57 8.56 16.22
C PRO A 328 2.15 9.33 17.41
N PRO A 329 1.70 10.57 17.64
CA PRO A 329 2.06 11.31 18.85
C PRO A 329 1.59 10.55 20.09
N SER A 330 2.19 10.85 21.25
CA SER A 330 1.86 10.19 22.51
C SER A 330 0.41 10.35 22.95
N GLN A 331 -0.26 11.40 22.48
CA GLN A 331 -1.67 11.69 22.73
C GLN A 331 -2.61 10.87 21.84
N GLY A 332 -2.07 10.10 20.88
CA GLY A 332 -2.82 9.40 19.84
C GLY A 332 -3.24 10.33 18.70
N LYS A 333 -3.51 9.77 17.53
CA LYS A 333 -4.13 10.46 16.40
C LYS A 333 -4.83 9.46 15.51
N ASP A 334 -5.99 9.84 14.97
CA ASP A 334 -6.71 9.00 14.02
C ASP A 334 -6.02 9.06 12.65
N LEU A 335 -5.78 7.88 12.06
CA LEU A 335 -5.01 7.73 10.82
C LEU A 335 -5.75 8.28 9.60
N ASP A 336 -7.08 8.22 9.60
CA ASP A 336 -7.93 8.71 8.51
C ASP A 336 -7.80 10.23 8.33
N ASN A 337 -7.69 10.98 9.43
CA ASN A 337 -7.50 12.42 9.43
C ASN A 337 -6.19 12.83 8.75
N LEU A 338 -5.15 12.00 8.82
CA LEU A 338 -3.89 12.25 8.14
C LEU A 338 -4.06 12.26 6.61
N ALA A 339 -4.74 11.24 6.07
CA ALA A 339 -5.04 11.13 4.65
C ALA A 339 -5.93 12.30 4.17
N LEU A 340 -6.94 12.68 4.96
CA LEU A 340 -7.82 13.82 4.67
C LEU A 340 -7.07 15.15 4.56
N THR A 341 -6.04 15.35 5.38
CA THR A 341 -5.25 16.58 5.40
C THR A 341 -4.20 16.61 4.29
N ILE A 342 -3.46 15.51 4.09
CA ILE A 342 -2.21 15.54 3.29
C ILE A 342 -2.44 15.19 1.82
N LEU A 343 -3.30 14.22 1.51
CA LEU A 343 -3.53 13.79 0.12
C LEU A 343 -4.01 14.93 -0.80
N PRO A 344 -4.91 15.85 -0.36
CA PRO A 344 -5.26 17.02 -1.18
C PRO A 344 -4.06 17.92 -1.52
N ILE A 345 -3.09 18.03 -0.61
CA ILE A 345 -1.87 18.84 -0.83
C ILE A 345 -1.01 18.16 -1.88
N ILE A 346 -0.76 16.85 -1.74
CA ILE A 346 0.00 16.05 -2.71
C ILE A 346 -0.64 16.14 -4.09
N GLN A 347 -1.95 15.90 -4.19
CA GLN A 347 -2.68 15.97 -5.47
C GLN A 347 -2.58 17.35 -6.13
N ARG A 348 -2.58 18.43 -5.33
CA ARG A 348 -2.41 19.79 -5.84
C ARG A 348 -0.99 20.02 -6.36
N VAL A 349 0.04 19.62 -5.61
CA VAL A 349 1.44 19.72 -6.05
C VAL A 349 1.66 18.94 -7.33
N ILE A 350 1.15 17.71 -7.45
CA ILE A 350 1.24 16.91 -8.68
C ILE A 350 0.60 17.67 -9.85
N LYS A 351 -0.63 18.17 -9.69
CA LYS A 351 -1.34 18.91 -10.76
C LYS A 351 -0.60 20.16 -11.22
N GLU A 352 0.06 20.88 -10.31
CA GLU A 352 0.85 22.07 -10.64
C GLU A 352 2.09 21.73 -11.50
N GLN A 353 2.60 20.51 -11.42
CA GLN A 353 3.73 20.04 -12.23
C GLN A 353 3.31 19.53 -13.63
N GLU A 354 2.01 19.37 -13.91
CA GLU A 354 1.52 18.68 -15.11
C GLU A 354 1.33 19.56 -16.37
N VAL A 355 1.76 20.82 -16.36
CA VAL A 355 1.43 21.82 -17.41
C VAL A 355 1.71 21.31 -18.84
N ASN A 356 0.66 20.90 -19.56
CA ASN A 356 0.56 20.65 -21.01
C ASN A 356 1.68 19.83 -21.69
N LEU A 357 2.23 18.82 -21.01
CA LEU A 357 3.32 18.04 -21.61
C LEU A 357 2.90 16.82 -22.42
N ARG A 358 1.64 16.34 -22.39
CA ARG A 358 1.30 14.95 -22.80
C ARG A 358 1.06 14.73 -24.31
N HIS A 359 1.64 13.65 -24.84
CA HIS A 359 1.28 13.11 -26.16
C HIS A 359 -0.13 12.47 -26.13
N PRO A 360 -1.00 12.72 -27.13
CA PRO A 360 -2.38 12.20 -27.17
C PRO A 360 -2.49 10.67 -27.03
N ALA A 361 -1.57 9.92 -27.63
CA ALA A 361 -1.57 8.45 -27.57
C ALA A 361 -1.37 7.88 -26.15
N LEU A 362 -0.77 8.63 -25.22
CA LEU A 362 -0.70 8.21 -23.81
C LEU A 362 -1.96 8.57 -23.05
N GLN A 363 -2.73 9.57 -23.50
CA GLN A 363 -4.00 9.93 -22.89
C GLN A 363 -5.10 8.91 -23.20
N SER A 364 -5.04 8.28 -24.38
CA SER A 364 -5.98 7.24 -24.78
C SER A 364 -5.74 5.89 -24.10
N ASN A 365 -4.56 5.68 -23.51
CA ASN A 365 -4.28 4.46 -22.76
C ASN A 365 -4.89 4.57 -21.35
N PRO A 366 -5.85 3.70 -20.98
CA PRO A 366 -6.53 3.75 -19.67
C PRO A 366 -5.56 3.70 -18.48
N ILE A 367 -4.43 3.00 -18.64
CA ILE A 367 -3.39 2.84 -17.61
C ILE A 367 -2.75 4.19 -17.26
N TYR A 368 -2.56 5.06 -18.25
CA TYR A 368 -1.88 6.35 -18.09
C TYR A 368 -2.83 7.56 -18.10
N ALA A 369 -4.13 7.30 -18.24
CA ALA A 369 -5.18 8.31 -18.30
C ALA A 369 -5.40 8.97 -16.93
N ASP A 370 -5.44 8.18 -15.85
CA ASP A 370 -5.67 8.69 -14.49
C ASP A 370 -4.35 9.02 -13.79
N ARG A 371 -3.89 10.27 -13.91
CA ARG A 371 -2.66 10.73 -13.24
C ARG A 371 -3.02 11.46 -11.96
N GLY A 372 -2.82 10.74 -10.88
CA GLY A 372 -3.14 11.21 -9.56
C GLY A 372 -2.91 10.08 -8.57
N ILE A 373 -3.50 10.26 -7.40
CA ILE A 373 -3.41 9.28 -6.35
C ILE A 373 -4.50 8.23 -6.58
N SER A 374 -4.11 7.04 -7.04
CA SER A 374 -5.04 5.91 -7.24
C SER A 374 -5.14 5.03 -5.99
N ALA A 375 -4.15 5.12 -5.10
CA ALA A 375 -4.15 4.39 -3.84
C ALA A 375 -3.38 5.14 -2.75
N TYR A 376 -3.65 4.81 -1.49
CA TYR A 376 -2.78 5.19 -0.39
C TYR A 376 -2.72 4.13 0.71
N GLU A 377 -1.63 4.15 1.46
CA GLU A 377 -1.37 3.32 2.62
C GLU A 377 -1.08 4.19 3.84
N VAL A 378 -1.55 3.76 5.01
CA VAL A 378 -1.14 4.28 6.30
C VAL A 378 -0.67 3.11 7.14
N ILE A 379 0.60 3.14 7.53
CA ILE A 379 1.26 2.10 8.32
C ILE A 379 1.63 2.73 9.66
N GLU A 380 0.89 2.38 10.71
CA GLU A 380 1.20 2.80 12.07
C GLU A 380 2.40 2.01 12.60
N LEU A 381 3.50 2.72 12.85
CA LEU A 381 4.68 2.21 13.52
C LEU A 381 4.50 2.34 15.01
N LYS A 382 4.83 1.28 15.74
CA LYS A 382 4.74 1.28 17.19
C LYS A 382 5.84 2.14 17.80
N ARG A 383 5.41 2.96 18.75
CA ARG A 383 6.30 3.73 19.61
C ARG A 383 7.11 2.85 20.58
N GLN A 384 8.41 3.05 20.59
CA GLN A 384 9.36 2.66 21.61
C GLN A 384 9.42 3.71 22.75
N LYS A 385 10.11 3.36 23.84
CA LYS A 385 10.27 4.27 24.99
C LYS A 385 11.19 5.46 24.69
N SER A 386 12.15 5.28 23.78
CA SER A 386 13.13 6.29 23.36
C SER A 386 12.59 7.27 22.32
N ASP A 387 11.44 6.99 21.71
CA ASP A 387 10.93 7.80 20.61
C ASP A 387 10.45 9.18 21.06
N HIS A 388 10.56 10.13 20.15
CA HIS A 388 10.11 11.50 20.38
C HIS A 388 8.59 11.54 20.66
N PRO A 389 8.12 12.26 21.70
CA PRO A 389 6.72 12.26 22.11
C PRO A 389 5.75 12.77 21.05
N ASP A 390 6.24 13.63 20.15
CA ASP A 390 5.46 14.19 19.03
C ASP A 390 5.18 13.17 17.92
N GLY A 391 5.82 12.01 17.95
CA GLY A 391 5.81 11.08 16.82
C GLY A 391 6.51 11.67 15.59
N TYR A 392 6.32 11.01 14.44
CA TYR A 392 6.80 11.49 13.16
C TYR A 392 5.94 10.96 12.02
N LEU A 393 6.07 11.62 10.88
CA LEU A 393 5.41 11.25 9.65
C LEU A 393 6.43 11.16 8.54
N GLN A 394 6.44 10.04 7.82
CA GLN A 394 7.19 9.90 6.59
C GLN A 394 6.29 9.60 5.41
N LEU A 395 6.73 10.06 4.25
CA LEU A 395 6.10 9.83 2.97
C LEU A 395 7.00 8.93 2.12
N ALA A 396 6.48 7.80 1.70
CA ALA A 396 6.99 7.03 0.58
C ALA A 396 6.04 7.12 -0.60
N LEU A 397 6.60 6.98 -1.80
CA LEU A 397 5.86 6.95 -3.05
C LEU A 397 5.90 5.54 -3.64
N GLY A 398 4.76 5.07 -4.11
CA GLY A 398 4.59 3.75 -4.72
C GLY A 398 3.86 3.81 -6.06
N SER A 399 3.79 2.67 -6.73
CA SER A 399 3.18 2.50 -8.04
C SER A 399 1.67 2.38 -7.88
N GLY A 400 0.94 3.37 -8.37
CA GLY A 400 -0.52 3.31 -8.42
C GLY A 400 -1.08 2.35 -9.47
N LEU A 401 -0.20 1.63 -10.19
CA LEU A 401 -0.58 0.54 -11.10
C LEU A 401 -0.79 -0.77 -10.37
N SER A 402 -0.08 -1.00 -9.26
CA SER A 402 -0.25 -2.16 -8.40
C SER A 402 -1.23 -1.82 -7.29
N LEU A 403 -2.49 -2.20 -7.48
CA LEU A 403 -3.55 -1.91 -6.51
C LEU A 403 -3.60 -3.00 -5.42
N GLN A 404 -2.50 -3.13 -4.69
CA GLN A 404 -2.35 -4.00 -3.53
C GLN A 404 -1.61 -3.26 -2.41
N SER A 405 -1.94 -3.61 -1.17
CA SER A 405 -1.21 -3.13 -0.01
C SER A 405 0.18 -3.76 0.07
N SER A 406 1.14 -3.07 0.71
CA SER A 406 2.49 -3.62 0.93
C SER A 406 2.49 -4.93 1.71
N TRP A 407 1.55 -5.14 2.64
CA TRP A 407 1.46 -6.40 3.38
C TRP A 407 0.69 -7.50 2.61
N SER A 408 -0.33 -7.14 1.84
CA SER A 408 -1.09 -8.10 1.03
C SER A 408 -0.22 -8.71 -0.04
N ARG A 409 0.63 -7.90 -0.69
CA ARG A 409 1.63 -8.39 -1.64
C ARG A 409 2.48 -9.52 -1.04
N VAL A 410 2.91 -9.38 0.22
CA VAL A 410 3.69 -10.41 0.93
C VAL A 410 2.82 -11.62 1.28
N THR A 411 1.58 -11.40 1.75
CA THR A 411 0.71 -12.52 2.14
C THR A 411 0.12 -13.28 0.96
N ASP A 412 -0.04 -12.66 -0.20
CA ASP A 412 -0.50 -13.29 -1.44
C ASP A 412 0.59 -14.19 -2.04
N ALA A 413 1.86 -13.77 -1.95
CA ALA A 413 2.99 -14.63 -2.28
C ALA A 413 3.07 -15.84 -1.35
N LEU A 414 2.85 -15.63 -0.04
CA LEU A 414 2.74 -16.71 0.93
C LEU A 414 1.60 -17.67 0.60
N GLU A 415 0.41 -17.17 0.27
CA GLU A 415 -0.73 -17.97 -0.16
C GLU A 415 -0.39 -18.81 -1.40
N SER A 416 0.21 -18.19 -2.42
CA SER A 416 0.64 -18.85 -3.65
C SER A 416 1.61 -19.99 -3.36
N TYR A 417 2.60 -19.76 -2.48
CA TYR A 417 3.52 -20.79 -2.04
C TYR A 417 2.82 -21.94 -1.32
N MET A 418 1.94 -21.63 -0.36
CA MET A 418 1.22 -22.66 0.42
C MET A 418 0.33 -23.53 -0.48
N LEU A 419 -0.32 -22.93 -1.47
CA LEU A 419 -1.14 -23.65 -2.46
C LEU A 419 -0.29 -24.54 -3.38
N GLN A 420 0.91 -24.11 -3.76
CA GLN A 420 1.84 -24.92 -4.55
C GLN A 420 2.38 -26.11 -3.74
N ALA A 421 2.76 -25.88 -2.48
CA ALA A 421 3.25 -26.92 -1.58
C ALA A 421 2.21 -28.03 -1.35
N ASP A 422 0.95 -27.68 -1.13
CA ASP A 422 -0.15 -28.65 -0.97
C ASP A 422 -0.37 -29.48 -2.26
N LYS A 423 -0.29 -28.85 -3.44
CA LYS A 423 -0.39 -29.58 -4.73
C LYS A 423 0.71 -30.62 -4.89
N ILE A 424 1.96 -30.26 -4.56
CA ILE A 424 3.11 -31.17 -4.64
C ILE A 424 2.94 -32.32 -3.65
N HIS A 425 2.52 -32.05 -2.41
CA HIS A 425 2.31 -33.10 -1.43
C HIS A 425 1.23 -34.11 -1.86
N ARG A 426 0.10 -33.62 -2.40
CA ARG A 426 -0.98 -34.47 -2.90
C ARG A 426 -0.57 -35.31 -4.12
N SER A 427 0.32 -34.82 -4.99
CA SER A 427 0.81 -35.60 -6.12
C SER A 427 1.74 -36.73 -5.68
N PHE A 428 2.59 -36.50 -4.66
CA PHE A 428 3.41 -37.55 -4.06
C PHE A 428 2.59 -38.66 -3.42
N LEU A 429 1.53 -38.32 -2.67
CA LEU A 429 0.65 -39.32 -2.05
C LEU A 429 -0.10 -40.17 -3.09
N LYS A 430 -0.55 -39.56 -4.20
CA LYS A 430 -1.22 -40.30 -5.29
C LYS A 430 -0.26 -41.16 -6.11
N GLY A 431 0.99 -40.75 -6.27
CA GLY A 431 2.01 -41.53 -7.01
C GLY A 431 2.51 -42.76 -6.26
N GLY A 432 2.39 -42.78 -4.92
CA GLY A 432 2.80 -43.89 -4.07
C GLY A 432 1.84 -45.09 -4.05
N GLU A 433 0.63 -44.97 -4.64
CA GLU A 433 -0.35 -46.06 -4.71
C GLU A 433 -0.22 -46.95 -5.98
N HIS A 434 0.77 -46.67 -6.83
CA HIS A 434 1.02 -47.40 -8.07
C HIS A 434 2.36 -48.16 -8.11
N HIS A 435 3.00 -48.33 -6.96
CA HIS A 435 4.15 -49.20 -6.74
C HIS A 435 3.85 -50.14 -5.58
#